data_AF-A0AB35PEW3-F1
#
_entry.id   AF-A0AB35PEW3-F1
#
_cell.length_a   1.000
_cell.length_b   1.000
_cell.length_c   1.000
_cell.angle_alpha   90.00
_cell.angle_beta   90.00
_cell.angle_gamma   90.00
#
_symmetry.space_group_name_H-M   'P 1'
#
loop_
_entity.id
_entity.type
_entity.pdbx_description
1 polymer ?
#
loop_
_entity_poly.entity_id
_entity_poly.type
_entity_poly.pdbx_seq_one_letter_code
_entity_poly.pdbx_strand_id
1 'polypeptide(L)'
;MNTPVSVNEKKDFVKWFLNNYQLKQRECVWILNYLMSHDQLMHKVHFVEHAKYCPRGLVMSANCVKDTPFHFFKQNVMTTDAEKSFHDIRLNRDEDIYIQLNFKSSFQNANYVAVLEENPYLPKHIEVNEKDRLLAERFLEESVFSFRRERLLKQIDEALDKQDKEAFHRLTAELKTL
;
A
#
# COMPACT_ATOMS: atom_id res chain seq x y z
N MET A 1 -1.60 17.09 14.53
CA MET A 1 -2.53 17.98 13.80
C MET A 1 -2.67 17.35 12.41
N ASN A 2 -3.69 16.52 12.18
CA ASN A 2 -3.87 15.87 10.88
C ASN A 2 -4.54 16.87 9.94
N THR A 3 -3.79 17.36 8.96
CA THR A 3 -4.38 18.09 7.83
C THR A 3 -5.31 17.12 7.10
N PRO A 4 -6.59 17.45 6.89
CA PRO A 4 -7.49 16.57 6.17
C PRO A 4 -6.96 16.35 4.75
N VAL A 5 -6.77 15.09 4.36
CA VAL A 5 -6.25 14.72 3.04
C VAL A 5 -7.22 15.20 1.96
N SER A 6 -6.73 15.99 1.02
CA SER A 6 -7.57 16.53 -0.05
C SER A 6 -7.92 15.47 -1.09
N VAL A 7 -9.07 15.63 -1.76
CA VAL A 7 -9.47 14.73 -2.85
C VAL A 7 -8.44 14.69 -3.98
N ASN A 8 -7.78 15.82 -4.25
CA ASN A 8 -6.75 15.91 -5.28
C ASN A 8 -5.53 15.06 -4.93
N GLU A 9 -5.04 15.12 -3.69
CA GLU A 9 -3.92 14.28 -3.22
C GLU A 9 -4.26 12.79 -3.33
N LYS A 10 -5.49 12.41 -2.96
CA LYS A 10 -5.95 11.02 -3.11
C LYS A 10 -5.96 10.58 -4.59
N LYS A 11 -6.46 11.42 -5.49
CA LYS A 11 -6.49 11.13 -6.94
C LYS A 11 -5.09 11.02 -7.54
N ASP A 12 -4.20 11.95 -7.20
CA ASP A 12 -2.82 11.95 -7.66
C ASP A 12 -2.07 10.72 -7.13
N PHE A 13 -2.32 10.34 -5.87
CA PHE A 13 -1.79 9.10 -5.30
C PHE A 13 -2.26 7.87 -6.08
N VAL A 14 -3.56 7.71 -6.36
CA VAL A 14 -4.05 6.54 -7.10
C VAL A 14 -3.47 6.51 -8.52
N LYS A 15 -3.39 7.67 -9.18
CA LYS A 15 -2.77 7.79 -10.51
C LYS A 15 -1.30 7.39 -10.49
N TRP A 16 -0.55 7.88 -9.50
CA TRP A 16 0.85 7.50 -9.29
C TRP A 16 0.98 6.00 -9.01
N PHE A 17 0.14 5.44 -8.13
CA PHE A 17 0.16 4.04 -7.76
C PHE A 17 -0.08 3.12 -8.96
N LEU A 18 -1.12 3.38 -9.76
CA LEU A 18 -1.46 2.58 -10.94
C LEU A 18 -0.40 2.66 -12.05
N ASN A 19 0.38 3.74 -12.12
CA ASN A 19 1.48 3.89 -13.07
C ASN A 19 2.77 3.18 -12.63
N ASN A 20 2.97 2.99 -11.32
CA ASN A 20 4.21 2.41 -10.77
C ASN A 20 4.06 0.93 -10.37
N TYR A 21 2.84 0.48 -10.06
CA TYR A 21 2.59 -0.86 -9.53
C TYR A 21 1.50 -1.60 -10.30
N GLN A 22 1.77 -2.87 -10.60
CA GLN A 22 0.81 -3.78 -11.20
C GLN A 22 0.05 -4.56 -10.13
N LEU A 23 -1.27 -4.41 -10.10
CA LEU A 23 -2.17 -5.19 -9.22
C LEU A 23 -2.28 -6.66 -9.66
N LYS A 24 -2.44 -7.57 -8.70
CA LYS A 24 -2.64 -9.02 -8.96
C LYS A 24 -3.91 -9.33 -9.73
N GLN A 25 -4.93 -8.51 -9.52
CA GLN A 25 -6.25 -8.71 -10.08
C GLN A 25 -6.66 -7.48 -10.89
N ARG A 26 -7.04 -7.68 -12.15
CA ARG A 26 -7.29 -6.59 -13.10
C ARG A 26 -8.53 -5.77 -12.74
N GLU A 27 -9.53 -6.40 -12.13
CA GLU A 27 -10.76 -5.74 -11.69
C GLU A 27 -10.47 -4.69 -10.61
N CYS A 28 -9.41 -4.85 -9.81
CA CYS A 28 -8.99 -3.87 -8.82
C CYS A 28 -8.58 -2.54 -9.47
N VAL A 29 -7.93 -2.62 -10.64
CA VAL A 29 -7.57 -1.44 -11.44
C VAL A 29 -8.83 -0.70 -11.90
N TRP A 30 -9.89 -1.43 -12.24
CA TRP A 30 -11.17 -0.82 -12.63
C TRP A 30 -11.88 -0.17 -11.44
N ILE A 31 -11.84 -0.79 -10.27
CA ILE A 31 -12.39 -0.20 -9.04
C ILE A 31 -11.69 1.12 -8.74
N LEU A 32 -10.35 1.16 -8.77
CA LEU A 32 -9.58 2.38 -8.51
C LEU A 32 -9.86 3.47 -9.56
N ASN A 33 -9.89 3.14 -10.84
CA ASN A 33 -10.22 4.09 -11.90
C ASN A 33 -11.65 4.62 -11.80
N TYR A 34 -12.61 3.78 -11.39
CA TYR A 34 -13.99 4.19 -11.15
C TYR A 34 -14.09 5.19 -10.00
N LEU A 35 -13.40 4.92 -8.89
CA LEU A 35 -13.34 5.83 -7.74
C LEU A 35 -12.71 7.17 -8.14
N MET A 36 -11.57 7.15 -8.84
CA MET A 36 -10.92 8.36 -9.35
C MET A 36 -11.81 9.22 -10.26
N SER A 37 -12.71 8.58 -11.03
CA SER A 37 -13.60 9.25 -11.97
C SER A 37 -14.78 9.95 -11.29
N HIS A 38 -15.03 9.68 -10.00
CA HIS A 38 -16.17 10.22 -9.26
C HIS A 38 -15.70 10.95 -8.00
N ASP A 39 -15.62 12.29 -8.07
CA ASP A 39 -15.15 13.15 -6.98
C ASP A 39 -15.94 12.96 -5.69
N GLN A 40 -17.26 12.77 -5.80
CA GLN A 40 -18.15 12.50 -4.67
C GLN A 40 -17.78 11.20 -3.94
N LEU A 41 -17.33 10.17 -4.66
CA LEU A 41 -16.86 8.93 -4.06
C LEU A 41 -15.49 9.15 -3.42
N MET A 42 -14.59 9.89 -4.06
CA MET A 42 -13.26 10.16 -3.48
C MET A 42 -13.31 10.94 -2.16
N HIS A 43 -14.34 11.74 -1.93
CA HIS A 43 -14.57 12.36 -0.62
C HIS A 43 -14.78 11.32 0.49
N LYS A 44 -15.39 10.18 0.16
CA LYS A 44 -15.73 9.08 1.07
C LYS A 44 -14.71 7.93 1.05
N VAL A 45 -13.69 8.03 0.20
CA VAL A 45 -12.59 7.07 0.15
C VAL A 45 -11.54 7.47 1.17
N HIS A 46 -11.20 6.55 2.06
CA HIS A 46 -10.17 6.72 3.07
C HIS A 46 -9.07 5.69 2.84
N PHE A 47 -7.82 6.13 2.66
CA PHE A 47 -6.70 5.19 2.61
C PHE A 47 -6.27 4.86 4.02
N VAL A 48 -6.35 3.60 4.40
CA VAL A 48 -6.10 3.18 5.78
C VAL A 48 -5.29 1.90 5.84
N GLU A 49 -4.66 1.71 6.99
CA GLU A 49 -4.13 0.41 7.36
C GLU A 49 -5.19 -0.46 8.04
N HIS A 50 -5.07 -1.78 7.86
CA HIS A 50 -5.94 -2.77 8.47
C HIS A 50 -7.42 -2.56 8.12
N ALA A 51 -7.72 -2.35 6.84
CA ALA A 51 -9.08 -2.11 6.35
C ALA A 51 -10.08 -3.23 6.70
N LYS A 52 -9.60 -4.41 7.10
CA LYS A 52 -10.41 -5.54 7.59
C LYS A 52 -11.32 -5.22 8.78
N TYR A 53 -10.99 -4.20 9.58
CA TYR A 53 -11.80 -3.78 10.73
C TYR A 53 -12.87 -2.76 10.35
N CYS A 54 -12.78 -2.18 9.14
CA CYS A 54 -13.70 -1.16 8.68
C CYS A 54 -15.03 -1.78 8.23
N PRO A 55 -16.15 -1.06 8.35
CA PRO A 55 -17.46 -1.53 7.92
C PRO A 55 -17.50 -1.84 6.41
N ARG A 56 -16.73 -1.09 5.62
CA ARG A 56 -16.50 -1.29 4.18
C ARG A 56 -15.03 -1.22 3.84
N GLY A 57 -14.34 -2.31 4.15
CA GLY A 57 -12.91 -2.48 3.92
C GLY A 57 -12.62 -3.08 2.55
N LEU A 58 -11.67 -2.51 1.84
CA LEU A 58 -11.21 -2.95 0.53
C LEU A 58 -9.70 -3.16 0.59
N VAL A 59 -9.26 -4.40 0.44
CA VAL A 59 -7.84 -4.74 0.46
C VAL A 59 -7.44 -5.20 -0.92
N MET A 60 -6.45 -4.53 -1.52
CA MET A 60 -5.89 -4.90 -2.82
C MET A 60 -4.39 -5.08 -2.72
N SER A 61 -3.85 -6.07 -3.43
CA SER A 61 -2.42 -6.37 -3.40
C SER A 61 -1.78 -6.32 -4.79
N ALA A 62 -0.59 -5.71 -4.86
CA ALA A 62 0.26 -5.70 -6.03
C ALA A 62 1.02 -7.02 -6.22
N ASN A 63 1.48 -7.27 -7.45
CA ASN A 63 2.23 -8.48 -7.82
C ASN A 63 3.54 -8.65 -7.04
N CYS A 64 4.09 -7.56 -6.51
CA CYS A 64 5.35 -7.54 -5.80
C CYS A 64 5.29 -8.05 -4.35
N VAL A 65 4.10 -8.29 -3.80
CA VAL A 65 3.89 -8.83 -2.44
C VAL A 65 3.22 -10.20 -2.48
N LYS A 66 3.34 -11.00 -1.42
CA LYS A 66 2.74 -12.35 -1.36
C LYS A 66 1.28 -12.35 -0.87
N ASP A 67 0.78 -11.20 -0.42
CA ASP A 67 -0.57 -10.99 0.07
C ASP A 67 -1.66 -11.36 -0.95
N THR A 68 -2.85 -11.64 -0.45
CA THR A 68 -3.98 -12.06 -1.27
C THR A 68 -4.42 -10.94 -2.24
N PRO A 69 -4.84 -11.27 -3.48
CA PRO A 69 -5.11 -10.26 -4.51
C PRO A 69 -6.15 -9.22 -4.12
N PHE A 70 -7.27 -9.67 -3.56
CA PHE A 70 -8.42 -8.84 -3.28
C PHE A 70 -9.25 -9.40 -2.12
N HIS A 71 -9.69 -8.53 -1.23
CA HIS A 71 -10.74 -8.79 -0.25
C HIS A 71 -11.64 -7.58 -0.11
N PHE A 72 -12.95 -7.82 -0.04
CA PHE A 72 -13.93 -6.83 0.32
C PHE A 72 -14.67 -7.28 1.57
N PHE A 73 -14.63 -6.43 2.59
CA PHE A 73 -15.27 -6.59 3.88
C PHE A 73 -16.49 -5.69 3.90
N LYS A 74 -17.68 -6.27 4.05
CA LYS A 74 -18.95 -5.57 4.21
C LYS A 74 -19.60 -6.06 5.49
N GLN A 75 -19.44 -5.31 6.58
CA GLN A 75 -19.92 -5.68 7.90
C GLN A 75 -19.48 -7.11 8.29
N ASN A 76 -20.39 -8.08 8.24
CA ASN A 76 -20.13 -9.48 8.61
C ASN A 76 -19.77 -10.37 7.40
N VAL A 77 -19.82 -9.85 6.18
CA VAL A 77 -19.56 -10.62 4.96
C VAL A 77 -18.18 -10.25 4.41
N MET A 78 -17.35 -11.27 4.20
CA MET A 78 -16.09 -11.15 3.47
C MET A 78 -16.24 -11.82 2.11
N THR A 79 -15.93 -11.11 1.04
CA THR A 79 -15.92 -11.65 -0.32
C THR A 79 -14.56 -11.42 -0.99
N THR A 80 -14.13 -12.41 -1.77
CA THR A 80 -12.94 -12.34 -2.63
C THR A 80 -13.30 -12.04 -4.09
N ASP A 81 -14.60 -11.96 -4.39
CA ASP A 81 -15.13 -11.66 -5.72
C ASP A 81 -15.12 -10.15 -5.96
N ALA A 82 -14.15 -9.69 -6.76
CA ALA A 82 -13.98 -8.28 -7.11
C ALA A 82 -15.12 -7.74 -7.99
N GLU A 83 -15.75 -8.56 -8.83
CA GLU A 83 -16.84 -8.12 -9.71
C GLU A 83 -18.10 -7.83 -8.92
N LYS A 84 -18.48 -8.74 -8.01
CA LYS A 84 -19.62 -8.51 -7.09
C LYS A 84 -19.38 -7.32 -6.18
N SER A 85 -18.16 -7.19 -5.68
CA SER A 85 -17.77 -6.05 -4.84
C SER A 85 -17.85 -4.74 -5.62
N PHE A 86 -17.42 -4.73 -6.88
CA PHE A 86 -17.51 -3.56 -7.73
C PHE A 86 -18.96 -3.17 -8.03
N HIS A 87 -19.83 -4.15 -8.28
CA HIS A 87 -21.26 -3.91 -8.44
C HIS A 87 -21.89 -3.30 -7.18
N ASP A 88 -21.54 -3.82 -6.01
CA ASP A 88 -22.02 -3.29 -4.72
C ASP A 88 -21.56 -1.84 -4.48
N ILE A 89 -20.29 -1.52 -4.77
CA ILE A 89 -19.74 -0.17 -4.66
C ILE A 89 -20.47 0.81 -5.59
N ARG A 90 -20.83 0.38 -6.81
CA ARG A 90 -21.55 1.21 -7.77
C ARG A 90 -22.99 1.53 -7.34
N LEU A 91 -23.62 0.65 -6.57
CA LEU A 91 -24.98 0.82 -6.02
C LEU A 91 -24.95 1.67 -4.74
N ASN A 92 -24.04 1.36 -3.82
CA ASN A 92 -23.96 1.96 -2.49
C ASN A 92 -22.91 3.09 -2.47
N ARG A 93 -23.20 4.20 -3.17
CA ARG A 93 -22.29 5.35 -3.33
C ARG A 93 -22.22 6.26 -2.11
N ASP A 94 -23.15 6.08 -1.18
CA ASP A 94 -23.33 7.02 -0.08
C ASP A 94 -22.52 6.74 1.18
N GLU A 95 -21.86 5.59 1.24
CA GLU A 95 -21.12 5.16 2.43
C GLU A 95 -19.61 5.27 2.23
N ASP A 96 -18.88 5.37 3.35
CA ASP A 96 -17.42 5.46 3.36
C ASP A 96 -16.75 4.15 2.94
N ILE A 97 -15.67 4.27 2.16
CA ILE A 97 -14.91 3.15 1.62
C ILE A 97 -13.48 3.24 2.13
N TYR A 98 -13.03 2.20 2.80
CA TYR A 98 -11.70 2.14 3.41
C TYR A 98 -10.80 1.26 2.57
N ILE A 99 -9.75 1.83 1.97
CA ILE A 99 -8.89 1.13 1.03
C ILE A 99 -7.51 0.92 1.63
N GLN A 100 -7.04 -0.33 1.59
CA GLN A 100 -5.67 -0.72 1.89
C GLN A 100 -5.01 -1.25 0.63
N LEU A 101 -3.83 -0.72 0.32
CA LEU A 101 -3.01 -1.17 -0.81
C LEU A 101 -1.73 -1.83 -0.30
N ASN A 102 -1.54 -3.10 -0.64
CA ASN A 102 -0.32 -3.83 -0.29
C ASN A 102 0.62 -3.83 -1.49
N PHE A 103 1.77 -3.16 -1.36
CA PHE A 103 2.79 -3.10 -2.40
C PHE A 103 4.17 -2.96 -1.77
N LYS A 104 5.22 -3.25 -2.54
CA LYS A 104 6.59 -3.24 -2.04
C LYS A 104 7.04 -1.80 -1.79
N SER A 105 7.75 -1.59 -0.68
CA SER A 105 8.22 -0.27 -0.24
C SER A 105 7.07 0.71 0.00
N SER A 106 5.93 0.23 0.52
CA SER A 106 4.76 1.06 0.76
C SER A 106 5.11 2.26 1.65
N PHE A 107 5.84 2.01 2.74
CA PHE A 107 6.20 3.08 3.67
C PHE A 107 7.25 4.02 3.10
N GLN A 108 8.21 3.55 2.30
CA GLN A 108 9.25 4.41 1.71
C GLN A 108 8.69 5.57 0.84
N ASN A 109 7.45 5.47 0.37
CA ASN A 109 6.82 6.46 -0.49
C ASN A 109 6.10 7.54 0.32
N ALA A 110 6.68 8.75 0.36
CA ALA A 110 6.07 9.91 1.03
C ALA A 110 4.64 10.19 0.57
N ASN A 111 4.33 9.97 -0.72
CA ASN A 111 2.98 10.16 -1.27
C ASN A 111 1.95 9.21 -0.65
N TYR A 112 2.35 7.97 -0.33
CA TYR A 112 1.45 7.00 0.33
C TYR A 112 1.22 7.39 1.79
N VAL A 113 2.30 7.73 2.50
CA VAL A 113 2.22 8.14 3.90
C VAL A 113 1.40 9.41 4.07
N ALA A 114 1.45 10.35 3.12
CA ALA A 114 0.69 11.58 3.15
C ALA A 114 -0.83 11.38 2.96
N VAL A 115 -1.25 10.32 2.25
CA VAL A 115 -2.67 10.02 2.05
C VAL A 115 -3.24 9.04 3.07
N LEU A 116 -2.40 8.44 3.91
CA LEU A 116 -2.86 7.55 4.98
C LEU A 116 -3.67 8.32 6.03
N GLU A 117 -4.81 7.76 6.37
CA GLU A 117 -5.73 8.29 7.37
C GLU A 117 -5.80 7.33 8.57
N GLU A 118 -6.12 7.90 9.74
CA GLU A 118 -6.35 7.12 10.95
C GLU A 118 -7.60 6.25 10.77
N ASN A 119 -7.49 4.97 11.10
CA ASN A 119 -8.60 4.02 11.04
C ASN A 119 -9.33 3.98 12.40
N PRO A 120 -10.56 4.53 12.50
CA PRO A 120 -11.29 4.63 13.77
C PRO A 120 -11.89 3.29 14.24
N TYR A 121 -11.83 2.25 13.41
CA TYR A 121 -12.36 0.91 13.73
C TYR A 121 -11.29 -0.03 14.28
N LEU A 122 -10.06 0.45 14.47
CA LEU A 122 -9.02 -0.32 15.11
C LEU A 122 -9.40 -0.61 16.58
N PRO A 123 -9.30 -1.87 17.06
CA PRO A 123 -9.54 -2.17 18.46
C PRO A 123 -8.62 -1.36 19.37
N LYS A 124 -9.17 -0.78 20.45
CA LYS A 124 -8.45 0.07 21.44
C LYS A 124 -7.17 -0.53 22.02
N HIS A 125 -7.04 -1.86 22.03
CA HIS A 125 -5.80 -2.54 22.41
C HIS A 125 -4.61 -2.26 21.48
N ILE A 126 -4.87 -1.71 20.29
CA ILE A 126 -3.86 -1.33 19.31
C ILE A 126 -3.74 0.21 19.20
N GLU A 127 -4.60 1.00 19.86
CA GLU A 127 -4.74 2.44 19.59
C GLU A 127 -3.76 3.36 20.32
N VAL A 128 -3.09 2.96 21.41
CA VAL A 128 -2.42 3.97 22.25
C VAL A 128 -0.92 3.72 22.39
N ASN A 129 -0.15 4.67 21.83
CA ASN A 129 1.25 5.02 22.12
C ASN A 129 2.40 4.34 21.35
N GLU A 130 2.15 3.25 20.61
CA GLU A 130 3.19 2.58 19.83
C GLU A 130 3.06 2.81 18.32
N LYS A 131 1.87 3.12 17.78
CA LYS A 131 1.65 3.10 16.32
C LYS A 131 2.36 4.18 15.52
N ASP A 132 2.29 5.45 15.91
CA ASP A 132 2.98 6.51 15.18
C ASP A 132 4.50 6.35 15.27
N ARG A 133 4.98 5.89 16.43
CA ARG A 133 6.38 5.56 16.64
C ARG A 133 6.79 4.34 15.80
N LEU A 134 5.99 3.28 15.79
CA LEU A 134 6.25 2.06 15.02
C LEU A 134 6.10 2.29 13.51
N LEU A 135 5.22 3.19 13.08
CA LEU A 135 5.09 3.62 11.69
C LEU A 135 6.33 4.40 11.26
N ALA A 136 6.78 5.34 12.09
CA ALA A 136 8.03 6.07 11.84
C ALA A 136 9.26 5.14 11.90
N GLU A 137 9.31 4.20 12.85
CA GLU A 137 10.38 3.21 12.98
C GLU A 137 10.37 2.23 11.80
N ARG A 138 9.21 1.68 11.41
CA ARG A 138 9.08 0.83 10.22
C ARG A 138 9.39 1.59 8.94
N PHE A 139 8.95 2.83 8.82
CA PHE A 139 9.31 3.70 7.70
C PHE A 139 10.82 3.85 7.58
N LEU A 140 11.49 4.12 8.71
CA LEU A 140 12.93 4.30 8.76
C LEU A 140 13.67 2.99 8.51
N GLU A 141 13.22 1.88 9.11
CA GLU A 141 13.78 0.54 8.89
C GLU A 141 13.62 0.09 7.43
N GLU A 142 12.42 0.19 6.85
CA GLU A 142 12.20 -0.17 5.44
C GLU A 142 13.02 0.72 4.50
N SER A 143 13.10 2.03 4.77
CA SER A 143 13.88 2.96 3.95
C SER A 143 15.37 2.69 4.03
N VAL A 144 15.90 2.37 5.22
CA VAL A 144 17.30 1.99 5.41
C VAL A 144 17.59 0.64 4.76
N PHE A 145 16.68 -0.33 4.91
CA PHE A 145 16.80 -1.64 4.32
C PHE A 145 16.81 -1.57 2.79
N SER A 146 15.85 -0.87 2.19
CA SER A 146 15.76 -0.74 0.74
C SER A 146 16.95 0.03 0.17
N PHE A 147 17.41 1.10 0.82
CA PHE A 147 18.58 1.86 0.42
C PHE A 147 19.85 1.01 0.47
N ARG A 148 20.06 0.25 1.56
CA ARG A 148 21.20 -0.69 1.66
C ARG A 148 21.15 -1.76 0.58
N ARG A 149 19.97 -2.32 0.34
CA ARG A 149 19.74 -3.34 -0.68
C ARG A 149 20.05 -2.81 -2.08
N GLU A 150 19.55 -1.63 -2.44
CA GLU A 150 19.81 -1.00 -3.74
C GLU A 150 21.30 -0.66 -3.91
N ARG A 151 21.93 -0.16 -2.86
CA ARG A 151 23.37 0.14 -2.87
C ARG A 151 24.20 -1.13 -3.10
N LEU A 152 23.88 -2.22 -2.40
CA LEU A 152 24.57 -3.50 -2.58
C LEU A 152 24.36 -4.07 -3.99
N LEU A 153 23.13 -4.03 -4.52
CA LEU A 153 22.86 -4.46 -5.89
C LEU A 153 23.70 -3.67 -6.90
N LYS A 154 23.77 -2.34 -6.75
CA LYS A 154 24.60 -1.49 -7.61
C LYS A 154 26.08 -1.83 -7.50
N GLN A 155 26.59 -2.09 -6.30
CA GLN A 155 27.99 -2.48 -6.09
C GLN A 155 28.29 -3.88 -6.64
N ILE A 156 27.33 -4.80 -6.59
CA ILE A 156 27.43 -6.14 -7.20
C ILE A 156 27.53 -6.00 -8.72
N ASP A 157 26.69 -5.15 -9.34
CA ASP A 157 26.74 -4.87 -10.78
C ASP A 157 28.09 -4.22 -11.17
N GLU A 158 28.59 -3.26 -10.38
CA GLU A 158 29.91 -2.66 -10.60
C GLU A 158 31.07 -3.66 -10.44
N ALA A 159 30.95 -4.64 -9.53
CA ALA A 159 31.93 -5.71 -9.36
C ALA A 159 31.91 -6.68 -10.55
N LEU A 160 30.73 -6.99 -11.09
CA LEU A 160 30.59 -7.78 -12.32
C LEU A 160 31.22 -7.07 -13.52
N ASP A 161 30.97 -5.78 -13.70
CA ASP A 161 31.55 -4.97 -14.78
C ASP A 161 33.09 -4.94 -14.72
N LYS A 162 33.64 -4.87 -13.51
CA LYS A 162 35.10 -4.90 -13.26
C LYS A 162 35.69 -6.30 -13.20
N GLN A 163 34.87 -7.35 -13.36
CA GLN A 163 35.24 -8.76 -13.20
C GLN A 163 35.89 -9.06 -11.83
N ASP A 164 35.54 -8.29 -10.80
CA ASP A 164 36.05 -8.47 -9.45
C ASP A 164 35.24 -9.56 -8.72
N LYS A 165 35.75 -10.79 -8.85
CA LYS A 165 35.13 -11.99 -8.29
C LYS A 165 35.10 -12.00 -6.76
N GLU A 166 36.10 -11.41 -6.11
CA GLU A 166 36.14 -11.35 -4.63
C GLU A 166 35.09 -10.37 -4.10
N ALA A 167 35.02 -9.18 -4.69
CA ALA A 167 34.01 -8.18 -4.33
C ALA A 167 32.60 -8.73 -4.57
N PHE A 168 32.36 -9.40 -5.71
CA PHE A 168 31.07 -10.02 -6.01
C PHE A 168 30.63 -11.01 -4.93
N HIS A 169 31.49 -11.96 -4.55
CA HIS A 169 31.13 -12.96 -3.54
C HIS A 169 30.89 -12.34 -2.16
N ARG A 170 31.68 -11.34 -1.78
CA ARG A 170 31.53 -10.62 -0.51
C ARG A 170 30.21 -9.86 -0.44
N LEU A 171 29.93 -9.04 -1.45
CA LEU A 171 28.71 -8.22 -1.52
C LEU A 171 27.46 -9.08 -1.66
N THR A 172 27.55 -10.20 -2.37
CA THR A 172 26.43 -11.16 -2.47
C THR A 172 26.16 -11.86 -1.14
N ALA A 173 27.19 -12.20 -0.36
CA ALA A 173 27.02 -12.75 0.98
C ALA A 173 26.41 -11.72 1.94
N GLU A 174 26.85 -10.46 1.85
CA GLU A 174 26.27 -9.34 2.60
C GLU A 174 24.79 -9.13 2.24
N LEU A 175 24.43 -9.16 0.96
CA LEU A 175 23.05 -9.08 0.50
C LEU A 175 22.16 -10.23 1.01
N LYS A 176 22.72 -11.44 1.19
CA LYS A 176 21.99 -12.61 1.73
C LYS A 176 21.79 -12.56 3.25
N THR A 177 22.57 -11.75 3.95
CA THR A 177 22.52 -11.62 5.42
C THR A 177 21.74 -10.39 5.88
N LEU A 178 21.41 -9.48 4.94
CA LEU A 178 20.34 -8.49 5.08
C LEU A 178 18.97 -9.16 5.14
#